data_AF-A0A969C4K0-F1
#
_entry.id   AF-A0A969C4K0-F1
#
_cell.length_a   1.000
_cell.length_b   1.000
_cell.length_c   1.000
_cell.angle_alpha   90.00
_cell.angle_beta   90.00
_cell.angle_gamma   90.00
#
_symmetry.space_group_name_H-M   'P 1'
#
loop_
_entity.id
_entity.type
_entity.pdbx_description
1 polymer ?
#
loop_
_entity_poly.entity_id
_entity_poly.type
_entity_poly.pdbx_seq_one_letter_code
_entity_poly.pdbx_strand_id
1 'polypeptide(L)' 'MLTEITQRYQAQTLPQYAAARLWVDAIIDPAKTREVISEGIAAANHNSVIEEFKTGVFQV' A
#
# COMPACT_ATOMS: atom_id res chain seq x y z
N MET A 1 15.11 -12.18 -25.24
CA MET A 1 13.70 -11.90 -24.86
C MET A 1 13.42 -12.23 -23.40
N LEU A 2 13.59 -13.48 -22.92
CA LEU A 2 13.33 -13.80 -21.50
C LEU A 2 14.18 -12.98 -20.52
N THR A 3 15.50 -12.91 -20.74
CA THR A 3 16.43 -12.17 -19.88
C THR A 3 16.03 -10.71 -19.70
N GLU A 4 15.64 -10.05 -20.80
CA GLU A 4 15.19 -8.66 -20.82
C GLU A 4 13.90 -8.47 -20.02
N ILE A 5 12.93 -9.37 -20.21
CA ILE A 5 11.66 -9.34 -19.46
C ILE A 5 11.92 -9.51 -17.97
N THR A 6 12.77 -10.48 -17.59
CA THR A 6 13.12 -10.74 -16.19
C THR A 6 13.81 -9.54 -15.56
N GLN A 7 14.79 -8.95 -16.24
CA GLN A 7 15.50 -7.78 -15.74
C GLN A 7 14.56 -6.58 -15.53
N ARG A 8 13.68 -6.33 -16.51
CA ARG A 8 12.69 -5.26 -16.40
C ARG A 8 11.74 -5.50 -15.23
N TYR A 9 11.27 -6.74 -15.05
CA TYR A 9 10.39 -7.09 -13.94
C TYR A 9 11.09 -6.88 -12.59
N GLN A 10 12.31 -7.41 -12.42
CA GLN A 10 13.09 -7.26 -11.20
C GLN A 10 13.31 -5.79 -10.82
N ALA A 11 13.60 -4.93 -11.79
CA ALA A 11 13.76 -3.50 -11.56
C ALA A 11 12.46 -2.82 -11.08
N GLN A 12 11.32 -3.25 -11.62
CA GLN A 12 10.00 -2.67 -11.32
C GLN A 12 9.39 -3.20 -10.02
N THR A 13 9.83 -4.36 -9.53
CA THR A 13 9.36 -4.94 -8.26
C THR A 13 10.14 -4.45 -7.04
N LEU A 14 11.16 -3.61 -7.23
CA LEU A 14 11.89 -3.02 -6.10
C LEU A 14 10.97 -2.07 -5.31
N PRO A 15 11.01 -2.08 -3.97
CA PRO A 15 10.22 -1.16 -3.15
C PRO A 15 10.44 0.32 -3.51
N GLN A 16 11.68 0.68 -3.84
CA GLN A 16 12.06 2.03 -4.24
C GLN A 16 11.40 2.45 -5.56
N TYR A 17 11.16 1.51 -6.48
CA TYR A 17 10.49 1.78 -7.74
C TYR A 17 9.04 2.19 -7.53
N ALA A 18 8.34 1.53 -6.60
CA ALA A 18 6.98 1.85 -6.19
C ALA A 18 6.92 3.17 -5.40
N ALA A 19 7.81 3.37 -4.44
CA ALA A 19 7.86 4.59 -3.62
C ALA A 19 8.13 5.85 -4.45
N ALA A 20 9.05 5.79 -5.43
CA ALA A 20 9.33 6.89 -6.34
C ALA A 20 8.11 7.31 -7.21
N ARG A 21 7.08 6.47 -7.27
CA ARG A 21 5.84 6.70 -8.03
C ARG A 21 4.64 6.96 -7.12
N LEU A 22 4.86 7.05 -5.81
CA LEU A 22 3.79 7.22 -4.81
C LEU A 22 2.75 6.10 -4.88
N TRP A 23 3.15 4.90 -5.31
CA TRP A 23 2.28 3.72 -5.21
C TRP A 23 2.16 3.22 -3.78
N VAL A 24 3.15 3.57 -2.95
CA VAL A 24 3.19 3.33 -1.51
C VAL A 24 3.61 4.63 -0.83
N ASP A 25 3.08 4.89 0.35
CA ASP A 25 3.35 6.13 1.08
C ASP A 25 4.75 6.14 1.72
N ALA A 26 5.26 4.98 2.14
CA ALA A 26 6.58 4.86 2.75
C ALA A 26 7.16 3.44 2.67
N ILE A 27 8.49 3.34 2.66
CA ILE A 27 9.24 2.11 2.97
C ILE A 27 9.67 2.23 4.43
N ILE A 28 9.28 1.26 5.27
CA ILE A 28 9.50 1.31 6.72
C ILE A 28 10.37 0.15 7.21
N ASP A 29 11.00 0.34 8.36
CA ASP A 29 11.61 -0.77 9.12
C ASP A 29 10.50 -1.75 9.54
N PRO A 30 10.60 -3.06 9.21
CA PRO A 30 9.63 -4.05 9.64
C PRO A 30 9.35 -4.05 11.14
N ALA A 31 10.34 -3.75 11.99
CA ALA A 31 10.16 -3.66 13.44
C ALA A 31 9.25 -2.50 13.87
N LYS A 32 9.07 -1.49 13.01
CA LYS A 32 8.24 -0.31 13.25
C LYS A 32 6.79 -0.44 12.75
N THR A 33 6.44 -1.57 12.12
CA THR A 33 5.10 -1.79 11.55
C THR A 33 3.96 -1.50 12.53
N ARG A 34 4.06 -1.98 13.79
CA ARG A 34 3.01 -1.75 14.81
C ARG A 34 2.81 -0.27 15.10
N GLU A 35 3.89 0.48 15.21
CA GLU A 35 3.88 1.92 15.51
C GLU A 35 3.17 2.66 14.38
N VAL A 36 3.59 2.43 13.13
CA VAL A 36 3.01 3.08 11.94
C VAL A 36 1.52 2.80 11.78
N ILE A 37 1.09 1.54 11.95
CA ILE A 37 -0.33 1.18 11.87
C ILE A 37 -1.12 1.84 13.01
N SER A 38 -0.57 1.86 14.23
CA SER A 38 -1.24 2.46 15.40
C SER A 38 -1.48 3.95 15.20
N GLU A 39 -0.47 4.68 14.72
CA GLU A 39 -0.57 6.11 14.41
C GLU A 39 -1.55 6.36 13.25
N GLY A 40 -1.53 5.53 12.21
CA GLY A 40 -2.48 5.65 11.10
C GLY A 40 -3.95 5.48 11.54
N ILE A 41 -4.22 4.53 12.43
CA ILE A 41 -5.56 4.35 13.03
C ILE A 41 -5.92 5.54 13.92
N ALA A 42 -4.99 6.01 14.75
CA ALA A 42 -5.22 7.18 15.60
C ALA A 42 -5.57 8.42 14.76
N ALA A 43 -4.83 8.66 13.68
CA ALA A 43 -5.10 9.72 12.72
C ALA A 43 -6.49 9.57 12.06
N ALA A 44 -6.83 8.36 11.60
CA ALA A 44 -8.13 8.08 10.97
C ALA A 44 -9.33 8.30 11.93
N ASN A 45 -9.15 8.07 13.23
CA ASN A 45 -10.19 8.27 14.25
C ASN A 45 -10.60 9.74 14.44
N HIS A 46 -9.86 10.69 13.87
CA HIS A 46 -10.28 12.09 13.84
C HIS A 46 -11.39 12.38 12.80
N ASN A 47 -11.88 11.35 12.10
CA ASN A 47 -13.08 11.45 11.28
C ASN A 47 -14.34 11.15 12.12
N SER A 48 -15.18 12.16 12.34
CA SER A 48 -16.39 12.05 13.17
C SER A 48 -17.55 11.30 12.51
N VAL A 49 -17.45 11.01 11.20
CA VAL A 49 -18.50 10.33 10.43
C VAL A 49 -17.91 9.12 9.72
N ILE A 50 -18.36 7.93 10.09
CA ILE A 50 -18.05 6.69 9.39
C ILE A 50 -19.28 6.31 8.59
N GLU A 51 -19.18 6.45 7.26
CA GLU A 51 -20.25 6.08 6.32
C GLU A 51 -20.57 4.58 6.41
N GLU A 52 -21.82 4.22 6.19
CA GLU A 52 -22.24 2.83 6.04
C GLU A 52 -21.54 2.20 4.83
N PHE A 53 -21.00 1.00 4.99
CA PHE A 53 -20.39 0.25 3.89
C PHE A 53 -21.47 -0.33 2.96
N LYS A 54 -21.56 0.19 1.73
CA LYS A 54 -22.53 -0.22 0.72
C LYS A 54 -21.86 -1.06 -0.37
N THR A 55 -22.32 -2.28 -0.58
CA THR A 55 -21.80 -3.18 -1.62
C THR A 55 -22.57 -3.03 -2.94
N GLY A 56 -21.89 -3.31 -4.06
CA GLY A 56 -22.53 -3.50 -5.36
C GLY A 56 -23.17 -4.88 -5.51
N VAL A 57 -23.58 -5.22 -6.73
CA VAL A 57 -24.13 -6.56 -7.06
C VAL A 57 -22.98 -7.57 -7.12
N PHE A 58 -23.11 -8.67 -6.36
CA PHE A 58 -22.18 -9.79 -6.46
C PHE A 58 -22.49 -10.62 -7.72
N GLN A 59 -21.44 -10.94 -8.49
CA GLN A 59 -21.55 -11.88 -9.59
C GLN A 59 -21.56 -13.31 -9.04
N VAL A 60 -22.59 -14.08 -9.40
CA VAL A 60 -22.76 -15.52 -9.06
C VAL A 60 -22.41 -16.37 -10.27
#